data_AF-A0A7V9G080-F1
#
_entry.id   AF-A0A7V9G080-F1
#
_cell.length_a   1.000
_cell.length_b   1.000
_cell.length_c   1.000
_cell.angle_alpha   90.00
_cell.angle_beta   90.00
_cell.angle_gamma   90.00
#
_symmetry.space_group_name_H-M   'P 1'
#
loop_
_entity.id
_entity.type
_entity.pdbx_description
1 polymer ?
#
loop_
_entity_poly.entity_id
_entity_poly.type
_entity_poly.pdbx_seq_one_letter_code
_entity_poly.pdbx_strand_id
1 'polypeptide(L)'
;MPRRRRFSEDGFGITLERLMTETKVTYRGLGERTELSAGYLNHLVHGNRPVPSNDVVQTLARALGVEPEHFREYRLRVITERLEAMPELIDRLYRRLAEPGSGEGHDEGERAAR
;
A
#
# COMPACT_ATOMS: atom_id res chain seq x y z
N MET A 1 19.96 5.36 12.30
CA MET A 1 19.09 5.02 11.15
C MET A 1 17.65 5.32 11.55
N PRO A 2 16.92 6.19 10.82
CA PRO A 2 15.50 6.39 11.11
C PRO A 2 14.78 5.04 11.04
N ARG A 3 13.96 4.72 12.05
CA ARG A 3 13.16 3.49 12.05
C ARG A 3 12.20 3.57 10.86
N ARG A 4 12.22 2.55 9.98
CA ARG A 4 11.23 2.45 8.89
C ARG A 4 9.83 2.53 9.50
N ARG A 5 8.96 3.36 8.91
CA ARG A 5 7.54 3.34 9.27
C ARG A 5 7.03 1.91 9.05
N ARG A 6 6.27 1.38 10.01
CA ARG A 6 5.74 0.02 9.92
C ARG A 6 4.86 -0.14 8.66
N PHE A 7 4.13 0.91 8.30
CA PHE A 7 3.20 0.93 7.19
C PHE A 7 3.54 2.05 6.19
N SER A 8 3.49 1.74 4.90
CA SER A 8 3.55 2.75 3.85
C SER A 8 2.19 3.43 3.66
N GLU A 9 2.21 4.71 3.33
CA GLU A 9 1.03 5.49 2.93
C GLU A 9 0.99 5.71 1.41
N ASP A 10 2.06 5.32 0.71
CA ASP A 10 2.18 5.44 -0.74
C ASP A 10 1.56 4.24 -1.47
N GLY A 11 1.41 4.37 -2.79
CA GLY A 11 1.03 3.26 -3.64
C GLY A 11 2.10 2.16 -3.70
N PHE A 12 1.68 0.97 -4.16
CA PHE A 12 2.54 -0.21 -4.27
C PHE A 12 3.89 0.06 -4.96
N GLY A 13 3.85 0.62 -6.18
CA GLY A 13 5.05 0.83 -6.99
C GLY A 13 6.06 1.78 -6.35
N ILE A 14 5.59 2.92 -5.83
CA ILE A 14 6.40 3.90 -5.08
C ILE A 14 7.01 3.26 -3.83
N THR A 15 6.22 2.48 -3.10
CA THR A 15 6.68 1.78 -1.90
C THR A 15 7.79 0.77 -2.25
N LEU A 16 7.60 0.00 -3.32
CA LEU A 16 8.57 -0.99 -3.80
C LEU A 16 9.88 -0.33 -4.23
N GLU A 17 9.82 0.75 -5.02
CA GLU A 17 11.00 1.50 -5.47
C GLU A 17 11.80 2.09 -4.30
N ARG A 18 11.09 2.68 -3.32
CA ARG A 18 11.71 3.20 -2.11
C ARG A 18 12.43 2.10 -1.34
N LEU A 19 11.77 0.95 -1.12
CA LEU A 19 12.38 -0.18 -0.42
C LEU A 19 13.62 -0.72 -1.16
N MET A 20 13.57 -0.82 -2.49
CA MET A 20 14.72 -1.20 -3.32
C MET A 20 15.88 -0.20 -3.14
N THR A 21 15.60 1.09 -3.14
CA THR A 21 16.59 2.16 -2.94
C THR A 21 17.22 2.08 -1.54
N GLU A 22 16.41 1.96 -0.50
CA GLU A 22 16.87 1.88 0.89
C GLU A 22 17.70 0.62 1.17
N THR A 23 17.37 -0.49 0.52
CA THR A 23 18.07 -1.77 0.67
C THR A 23 19.21 -1.93 -0.33
N LYS A 24 19.40 -0.96 -1.24
CA LYS A 24 20.39 -0.98 -2.34
C LYS A 24 20.26 -2.22 -3.23
N VAL A 25 19.03 -2.66 -3.46
CA VAL A 25 18.72 -3.84 -4.30
C VAL A 25 18.29 -3.35 -5.68
N THR A 26 18.93 -3.88 -6.72
CA THR A 26 18.56 -3.60 -8.12
C THR A 26 17.38 -4.48 -8.56
N TYR A 27 16.72 -4.14 -9.67
CA TYR A 27 15.67 -5.00 -10.25
C TYR A 27 16.16 -6.42 -10.50
N ARG A 28 17.38 -6.57 -11.03
CA ARG A 28 17.99 -7.88 -11.26
C ARG A 28 18.24 -8.62 -9.94
N GLY A 29 18.82 -7.95 -8.96
CA GLY A 29 19.10 -8.57 -7.65
C GLY A 29 17.82 -8.94 -6.89
N LEU A 30 16.76 -8.15 -7.00
CA LEU A 30 15.47 -8.51 -6.42
C LEU A 30 14.84 -9.68 -7.18
N GLY A 31 14.95 -9.69 -8.51
CA GLY A 31 14.48 -10.80 -9.34
C GLY A 31 15.14 -12.12 -8.99
N GLU A 32 16.47 -12.13 -8.80
CA GLU A 32 17.22 -13.31 -8.36
C GLU A 32 16.76 -13.81 -6.98
N ARG A 33 16.39 -12.92 -6.05
CA ARG A 33 15.89 -13.29 -4.70
C ARG A 33 14.45 -13.79 -4.67
N THR A 34 13.67 -13.48 -5.70
CA THR A 34 12.22 -13.68 -5.72
C THR A 34 11.74 -14.57 -6.86
N GLU A 35 12.67 -15.01 -7.71
CA GLU A 35 12.39 -15.74 -8.96
C GLU A 35 11.50 -14.96 -9.95
N LEU A 36 11.44 -13.64 -9.80
CA LEU A 36 10.71 -12.73 -10.69
C LEU A 36 11.64 -12.12 -11.73
N SER A 37 11.11 -11.81 -12.91
CA SER A 37 11.91 -11.12 -13.93
C SER A 37 12.11 -9.66 -13.57
N ALA A 38 13.30 -9.12 -13.85
CA ALA A 38 13.59 -7.69 -13.67
C ALA A 38 12.61 -6.80 -14.46
N GLY A 39 12.19 -7.25 -15.65
CA GLY A 39 11.17 -6.55 -16.45
C GLY A 39 9.81 -6.51 -15.75
N TYR A 40 9.37 -7.61 -15.14
CA TYR A 40 8.14 -7.63 -14.37
C TYR A 40 8.20 -6.67 -13.17
N LEU A 41 9.30 -6.69 -12.42
CA LEU A 41 9.49 -5.78 -11.28
C LEU A 41 9.49 -4.31 -11.70
N ASN A 42 10.13 -3.98 -12.82
CA ASN A 42 10.09 -2.64 -13.40
C ASN A 42 8.65 -2.22 -13.74
N HIS A 43 7.88 -3.09 -14.38
CA HIS A 43 6.48 -2.80 -14.68
C HIS A 43 5.62 -2.61 -13.42
N LEU A 44 5.90 -3.32 -12.33
CA LEU A 44 5.22 -3.14 -11.05
C LEU A 44 5.54 -1.78 -10.42
N VAL A 45 6.82 -1.37 -10.42
CA VAL A 45 7.24 -0.07 -9.87
C VAL A 45 6.57 1.10 -10.60
N HIS A 46 6.51 1.04 -11.92
CA HIS A 46 5.92 2.13 -12.72
C HIS A 46 4.41 2.01 -12.92
N GLY A 47 3.73 1.04 -12.28
CA GLY A 47 2.28 0.88 -12.38
C GLY A 47 1.77 0.43 -13.75
N ASN A 48 2.66 -0.06 -14.62
CA ASN A 48 2.32 -0.61 -15.93
C ASN A 48 1.70 -2.02 -15.85
N ARG A 49 1.70 -2.59 -14.65
CA ARG A 49 1.02 -3.84 -14.29
C ARG A 49 0.21 -3.62 -13.02
N PRO A 50 -0.91 -4.33 -12.85
CA PRO A 50 -1.66 -4.27 -11.61
C PRO A 50 -0.83 -4.78 -10.43
N VAL A 51 -1.21 -4.37 -9.23
CA VAL A 51 -0.63 -4.88 -7.98
C VAL A 51 -0.77 -6.41 -7.94
N PRO A 52 0.31 -7.15 -7.65
CA PRO A 52 0.32 -8.61 -7.82
C PRO A 52 -0.46 -9.32 -6.71
N SER A 53 -0.56 -10.65 -6.76
CA SER A 53 -1.22 -11.45 -5.72
C SER A 53 -0.57 -11.29 -4.35
N ASN A 54 -1.28 -11.65 -3.28
CA ASN A 54 -0.75 -11.57 -1.92
C ASN A 54 0.53 -12.39 -1.74
N ASP A 55 0.62 -13.57 -2.36
CA ASP A 55 1.83 -14.41 -2.30
C ASP A 55 3.05 -13.71 -2.90
N VAL A 56 2.87 -13.03 -4.04
CA VAL A 56 3.95 -12.25 -4.67
C VAL A 56 4.33 -11.06 -3.79
N VAL A 57 3.35 -10.37 -3.18
CA VAL A 57 3.64 -9.28 -2.23
C VAL A 57 4.41 -9.80 -1.02
N GLN A 58 4.06 -10.96 -0.46
CA GLN A 58 4.78 -11.57 0.65
C GLN A 58 6.22 -11.93 0.28
N THR A 59 6.44 -12.50 -0.91
CA THR A 59 7.77 -12.81 -1.44
C THR A 59 8.62 -11.56 -1.58
N LEU A 60 8.07 -10.48 -2.16
CA LEU A 60 8.75 -9.18 -2.28
C LEU A 60 9.07 -8.57 -0.92
N ALA A 61 8.10 -8.56 0.00
CA ALA A 61 8.27 -8.02 1.35
C ALA A 61 9.40 -8.72 2.10
N ARG A 62 9.39 -10.07 2.08
CA ARG A 62 10.44 -10.90 2.68
C ARG A 62 11.82 -10.60 2.09
N ALA A 63 11.92 -10.51 0.76
CA ALA A 63 13.19 -10.22 0.07
C ALA A 63 13.76 -8.82 0.37
N LEU A 64 12.90 -7.88 0.78
CA LEU A 64 13.24 -6.50 1.14
C LEU A 64 13.28 -6.26 2.66
N GLY A 65 13.04 -7.31 3.47
CA GLY A 65 13.16 -7.24 4.93
C GLY A 65 12.06 -6.44 5.62
N VAL A 66 10.84 -6.48 5.08
CA VAL A 66 9.65 -5.89 5.70
C VAL A 66 8.52 -6.91 5.79
N GLU A 67 7.55 -6.66 6.67
CA GLU A 67 6.30 -7.42 6.69
C GLU A 67 5.42 -7.05 5.48
N PRO A 68 4.58 -7.98 4.97
CA PRO A 68 3.68 -7.72 3.85
C PRO A 68 2.72 -6.55 4.11
N GLU A 69 2.31 -6.35 5.37
CA GLU A 69 1.45 -5.24 5.80
C GLU A 69 2.11 -3.87 5.61
N HIS A 70 3.40 -3.80 5.34
CA HIS A 70 4.03 -2.55 4.92
C HIS A 70 3.34 -1.98 3.67
N PHE A 71 2.89 -2.85 2.75
CA PHE A 71 2.15 -2.45 1.56
C PHE A 71 0.67 -2.19 1.90
N ARG A 72 0.14 -1.05 1.45
CA ARG A 72 -1.26 -0.67 1.69
C ARG A 72 -2.23 -1.66 1.06
N GLU A 73 -1.95 -2.08 -0.17
CA GLU A 73 -2.83 -2.94 -0.95
C GLU A 73 -2.95 -4.35 -0.34
N TYR A 74 -1.87 -4.85 0.27
CA TYR A 74 -1.93 -6.09 1.05
C TYR A 74 -2.89 -5.95 2.23
N ARG A 75 -2.75 -4.88 3.02
CA ARG A 75 -3.64 -4.61 4.17
C ARG A 75 -5.10 -4.46 3.73
N LEU A 76 -5.36 -3.79 2.61
CA LEU A 76 -6.71 -3.62 2.07
C LEU A 76 -7.34 -4.96 1.69
N ARG A 77 -6.60 -5.85 1.03
CA ARG A 77 -7.15 -7.18 0.70
C ARG A 77 -7.41 -8.02 1.95
N VAL A 78 -6.48 -8.04 2.90
CA VAL A 78 -6.63 -8.79 4.15
C VAL A 78 -7.81 -8.27 4.98
N ILE A 79 -8.01 -6.95 5.06
CA ILE A 79 -9.14 -6.41 5.82
C ILE A 79 -10.48 -6.70 5.13
N THR A 80 -10.55 -6.58 3.80
CA THR A 80 -11.76 -6.91 3.04
C THR A 80 -12.16 -8.38 3.21
N GLU A 81 -11.22 -9.31 3.04
CA GLU A 81 -11.46 -10.76 3.22
C GLU A 81 -11.99 -11.07 4.63
N ARG A 82 -11.41 -10.43 5.66
CA ARG A 82 -11.90 -10.59 7.04
C ARG A 82 -13.27 -9.99 7.26
N LEU A 83 -13.54 -8.82 6.67
CA LEU A 83 -14.83 -8.14 6.77
C LEU A 83 -15.95 -8.96 6.12
N GLU A 84 -15.68 -9.66 5.02
CA GLU A 84 -16.66 -10.54 4.36
C GLU A 84 -17.16 -11.67 5.29
N ALA A 85 -16.34 -12.11 6.23
CA ALA A 85 -16.74 -13.07 7.27
C ALA A 85 -17.47 -12.42 8.48
N MET A 86 -17.66 -11.10 8.47
CA MET A 86 -18.24 -10.31 9.58
C MET A 86 -19.26 -9.28 9.06
N PRO A 87 -20.40 -9.72 8.51
CA PRO A 87 -21.38 -8.83 7.85
C PRO A 87 -21.92 -7.74 8.78
N GLU A 88 -22.13 -8.03 10.07
CA GLU A 88 -22.63 -7.04 11.03
C GLU A 88 -21.63 -5.89 11.24
N LEU A 89 -20.33 -6.16 11.09
CA LEU A 89 -19.30 -5.11 11.15
C LEU A 89 -19.32 -4.27 9.86
N ILE A 90 -19.52 -4.89 8.70
CA ILE A 90 -19.72 -4.16 7.43
C ILE A 90 -20.90 -3.20 7.56
N ASP A 91 -22.06 -3.66 8.04
CA ASP A 91 -23.26 -2.81 8.18
C ASP A 91 -23.03 -1.62 9.11
N ARG A 92 -22.27 -1.82 10.19
CA ARG A 92 -21.90 -0.73 11.10
C ARG A 92 -20.95 0.26 10.43
N LEU A 93 -19.95 -0.23 9.71
CA LEU A 93 -19.02 0.62 8.96
C LEU A 93 -19.74 1.41 7.86
N TYR A 94 -20.64 0.76 7.12
CA TYR A 94 -21.42 1.40 6.07
C TYR A 94 -22.28 2.53 6.63
N ARG A 95 -23.05 2.28 7.69
CA ARG A 95 -23.84 3.33 8.36
C ARG A 95 -22.98 4.49 8.84
N ARG A 96 -21.86 4.20 9.50
CA ARG A 96 -20.92 5.22 9.99
C ARG A 96 -20.35 6.09 8.87
N LEU A 97 -20.07 5.52 7.70
CA LEU A 97 -19.48 6.24 6.58
C LEU A 97 -20.52 6.92 5.68
N ALA A 98 -21.78 6.46 5.70
CA ALA A 98 -22.88 7.01 4.93
C ALA A 98 -23.53 8.24 5.59
N GLU A 99 -23.29 8.48 6.88
CA GLU A 99 -23.72 9.69 7.57
C GLU A 99 -22.86 10.90 7.13
N PRO A 100 -23.44 11.95 6.51
CA PRO A 100 -22.70 13.15 6.19
C PRO A 100 -22.44 13.96 7.47
N GLY A 101 -21.27 13.77 8.09
CA GLY A 101 -20.85 14.63 9.20
C GLY A 101 -19.85 14.04 10.18
N SER A 102 -18.59 13.92 9.78
CA SER A 102 -17.46 13.99 10.73
C SER A 102 -16.14 14.30 10.00
N GLY A 103 -16.17 15.29 9.11
CA GLY A 103 -14.99 15.83 8.42
C GLY A 103 -15.03 17.35 8.45
N GLU A 104 -14.66 17.93 9.60
CA GLU A 104 -14.36 19.37 9.71
C GLU A 104 -12.97 19.67 9.13
N GLY A 105 -12.87 20.79 8.41
CA GLY A 105 -11.62 21.49 8.03
C GLY A 105 -11.22 21.32 6.55
N HIS A 106 -11.05 22.34 5.71
CA HIS A 106 -11.00 23.80 5.85
C HIS A 106 -11.59 24.42 4.59
N ASP A 107 -12.45 25.42 4.73
CA ASP A 107 -12.65 26.44 3.70
C ASP A 107 -12.85 27.80 4.38
N GLU A 108 -11.76 28.30 4.98
CA GLU A 108 -11.62 29.71 5.33
C GLU A 108 -10.52 30.29 4.45
N GLY A 109 -10.89 30.59 3.21
CA GLY A 109 -9.98 31.15 2.22
C GLY A 109 -10.64 32.13 1.25
N GLU A 110 -11.84 32.64 1.53
CA GLU A 110 -12.42 33.68 0.68
C GLU A 110 -13.37 34.60 1.46
N ARG A 111 -12.82 35.67 2.04
CA ARG A 111 -13.49 36.95 2.32
C ARG A 111 -12.53 37.95 2.97
N ALA A 112 -11.82 38.72 2.13
CA ALA A 112 -11.42 40.09 2.44
C ALA A 112 -10.88 40.78 1.17
N ALA A 113 -11.76 41.00 0.20
CA ALA A 113 -11.60 42.04 -0.79
C ALA A 113 -12.78 43.00 -0.65
N ARG A 114 -12.66 43.96 0.28
CA ARG A 114 -13.33 45.25 0.29
C ARG A 114 -12.47 46.25 1.05
#